data_AF-A0A819PZR7-F1
#
_entry.id   AF-A0A819PZR7-F1
#
_cell.length_a   1.000
_cell.length_b   1.000
_cell.length_c   1.000
_cell.angle_alpha   90.00
_cell.angle_beta   90.00
_cell.angle_gamma   90.00
#
_symmetry.space_group_name_H-M   'P 1'
#
loop_
_entity.id
_entity.type
_entity.pdbx_description
1 polymer ?
#
loop_
_entity_poly.entity_id
_entity_poly.type
_entity_poly.pdbx_seq_one_letter_code
_entity_poly.pdbx_strand_id
1 'polypeptide(L)'
;MHHLPVFNSSLLDFLPGRLWRFICIFDPFVDFVLSRDLDSPLIERDLDTIKPWLSPKEEDKFFHIVRDHPQHNTEILAGTWGAAPSRAREKLFNLFYPMLKPRLSIRLDGMGDQYFLTRNVWPHVRSGALVFDSYLCQLYGGQPFPSQRPNPSCFVGCYRPCCNGSNDEISLYTIKIPCPVACRSTDHLDWTYC
;
A
#
# COMPACT_ATOMS: atom_id res chain seq x y z
N MET A 1 11.76 12.13 -23.72
CA MET A 1 10.75 12.42 -22.68
C MET A 1 9.42 12.51 -23.41
N HIS A 2 8.69 11.39 -23.51
CA HIS A 2 7.42 11.37 -24.25
C HIS A 2 6.44 12.31 -23.54
N HIS A 3 5.84 13.22 -24.30
CA HIS A 3 4.84 14.16 -23.80
C HIS A 3 3.63 13.37 -23.31
N LEU A 4 3.60 13.05 -22.03
CA LEU A 4 2.36 12.73 -21.32
C LEU A 4 1.55 14.04 -21.33
N PRO A 5 0.50 14.18 -22.15
CA PRO A 5 -0.17 15.47 -22.38
C PRO A 5 -0.78 16.07 -21.12
N VAL A 6 -0.88 15.26 -20.06
CA VAL A 6 -1.41 15.59 -18.76
C VAL A 6 -0.39 16.35 -17.89
N PHE A 7 0.91 16.18 -18.12
CA PHE A 7 1.96 16.81 -17.31
C PHE A 7 2.52 18.04 -18.01
N ASN A 8 2.01 19.21 -17.65
CA ASN A 8 2.62 20.48 -18.01
C ASN A 8 3.72 20.86 -17.00
N SER A 9 4.57 21.83 -17.35
CA SER A 9 5.66 22.30 -16.47
C SER A 9 5.18 22.86 -15.13
N SER A 10 3.90 23.25 -15.03
CA SER A 10 3.32 23.80 -13.78
C SER A 10 2.97 22.75 -12.73
N LEU A 11 3.11 21.45 -13.01
CA LEU A 11 2.80 20.42 -12.00
C LEU A 11 3.58 20.64 -10.71
N LEU A 12 4.82 21.09 -10.84
CA LEU A 12 5.74 21.39 -9.74
C LEU A 12 5.22 22.51 -8.84
N ASP A 13 4.41 23.42 -9.38
CA ASP A 13 3.93 24.61 -8.66
C ASP A 13 2.84 24.26 -7.64
N PHE A 14 2.18 23.10 -7.81
CA PHE A 14 0.97 22.78 -7.06
C PHE A 14 0.88 21.35 -6.53
N LEU A 15 1.70 20.41 -7.03
CA LEU A 15 1.64 19.01 -6.63
C LEU A 15 2.65 18.73 -5.49
N PRO A 16 2.18 18.40 -4.27
CA PRO A 16 3.05 18.03 -3.16
C PRO A 16 3.93 16.82 -3.47
N GLY A 17 5.20 16.85 -3.05
CA GLY A 17 6.20 15.82 -3.40
C GLY A 17 5.77 14.38 -3.10
N ARG A 18 5.05 14.14 -2.00
CA ARG A 18 4.58 12.79 -1.64
C ARG A 18 3.57 12.20 -2.62
N LEU A 19 2.83 13.04 -3.33
CA LEU A 19 1.88 12.61 -4.36
C LEU A 19 2.57 12.26 -5.69
N TRP A 20 3.81 12.68 -5.91
CA TRP A 20 4.50 12.44 -7.18
C TRP A 20 4.69 10.96 -7.46
N ARG A 21 4.87 10.14 -6.43
CA ARG A 21 4.98 8.68 -6.56
C ARG A 21 3.71 8.02 -7.13
N PHE A 22 2.59 8.73 -7.18
CA PHE A 22 1.34 8.23 -7.76
C PHE A 22 1.20 8.57 -9.25
N ILE A 23 2.06 9.44 -9.79
CA ILE A 23 2.04 9.88 -11.20
C ILE A 23 2.16 8.69 -12.17
N CYS A 24 2.87 7.63 -11.79
CA CYS A 24 3.06 6.44 -12.62
C CYS A 24 1.75 5.77 -13.05
N ILE A 25 0.62 6.01 -12.35
CA ILE A 25 -0.70 5.51 -12.77
C ILE A 25 -1.12 6.06 -14.14
N PHE A 26 -0.68 7.26 -14.50
CA PHE A 26 -1.06 7.92 -15.74
C PHE A 26 -0.17 7.53 -16.93
N ASP A 27 0.90 6.79 -16.71
CA ASP A 27 1.81 6.37 -17.78
C ASP A 27 1.18 5.24 -18.63
N PRO A 28 0.95 5.44 -19.94
CA PRO A 28 0.32 4.44 -20.80
C PRO A 28 1.14 3.15 -20.97
N PHE A 29 2.42 3.16 -20.63
CA PHE A 29 3.32 2.00 -20.75
C PHE A 29 3.53 1.24 -19.44
N VAL A 30 2.95 1.71 -18.34
CA VAL A 30 3.03 1.03 -17.04
C VAL A 30 1.87 0.06 -16.90
N ASP A 31 2.17 -1.22 -16.64
CA ASP A 31 1.16 -2.25 -16.39
C ASP A 31 0.80 -2.38 -14.90
N PHE A 32 1.79 -2.20 -14.03
CA PHE A 32 1.66 -2.33 -12.58
C PHE A 32 2.47 -1.23 -11.88
N VAL A 33 1.91 -0.70 -10.78
CA VAL A 33 2.53 0.29 -9.91
C VAL A 33 2.54 -0.27 -8.50
N LEU A 34 3.66 -0.10 -7.80
CA LEU A 34 3.76 -0.30 -6.36
C LEU A 34 4.23 1.02 -5.73
N SER A 35 3.56 1.45 -4.67
CA SER A 35 4.01 2.58 -3.87
C SER A 35 4.72 2.07 -2.62
N ARG A 36 5.95 2.54 -2.41
CA ARG A 36 6.79 2.23 -1.25
C ARG A 36 7.46 3.50 -0.73
N ASP A 37 7.59 3.61 0.58
CA ASP A 37 8.43 4.64 1.20
C ASP A 37 9.91 4.24 1.03
N LEU A 38 10.77 5.22 0.74
CA LEU A 38 12.19 4.97 0.41
C LEU A 38 12.96 4.36 1.60
N ASP A 39 12.53 4.68 2.80
CA ASP A 39 13.08 4.20 4.07
C ASP A 39 12.59 2.80 4.45
N SER A 40 11.68 2.22 3.67
CA SER A 40 11.17 0.87 3.82
C SER A 40 11.82 -0.10 2.82
N PRO A 41 12.66 -1.05 3.28
CA PRO A 41 13.22 -2.06 2.39
C PRO A 41 12.16 -3.08 1.96
N LEU A 42 12.35 -3.67 0.78
CA LEU A 42 11.55 -4.82 0.35
C LEU A 42 12.00 -6.08 1.09
N ILE A 43 11.04 -6.85 1.58
CA ILE A 43 11.28 -8.09 2.34
C ILE A 43 10.50 -9.25 1.73
N GLU A 44 10.77 -10.50 2.13
CA GLU A 44 10.07 -11.67 1.55
C GLU A 44 8.55 -11.57 1.74
N ARG A 45 8.08 -10.96 2.84
CA ARG A 45 6.65 -10.72 3.08
C ARG A 45 6.00 -9.79 2.06
N ASP A 46 6.74 -8.87 1.42
CA ASP A 46 6.21 -8.14 0.27
C ASP A 46 5.90 -9.12 -0.87
N LEU A 47 6.83 -10.02 -1.17
CA LEU A 47 6.66 -11.01 -2.24
C LEU A 47 5.52 -11.97 -1.95
N ASP A 48 5.33 -12.36 -0.69
CA ASP A 48 4.23 -13.24 -0.27
C ASP A 48 2.85 -12.65 -0.60
N THR A 49 2.71 -11.33 -0.61
CA THR A 49 1.46 -10.63 -0.95
C THR A 49 1.37 -10.28 -2.44
N ILE A 50 2.49 -9.91 -3.06
CA ILE A 50 2.56 -9.51 -4.47
C ILE A 50 2.39 -10.72 -5.40
N LYS A 51 3.03 -11.86 -5.12
CA LYS A 51 2.96 -13.05 -5.99
C LYS A 51 1.51 -13.54 -6.20
N PRO A 52 0.67 -13.70 -5.15
CA PRO A 52 -0.75 -14.00 -5.34
C PRO A 52 -1.49 -12.94 -6.14
N TRP A 53 -1.25 -11.65 -5.86
CA TRP A 53 -1.90 -10.54 -6.58
C TRP A 53 -1.63 -10.52 -8.08
N LEU A 54 -0.40 -10.85 -8.47
CA LEU A 54 0.00 -10.94 -9.88
C LEU A 54 -0.46 -12.23 -10.56
N SER A 55 -0.98 -13.20 -9.80
CA SER A 55 -1.41 -14.48 -10.36
C SER A 55 -2.68 -14.34 -11.22
N PRO A 56 -2.93 -15.25 -12.17
CA PRO A 56 -4.17 -15.28 -12.94
C PRO A 56 -5.43 -15.43 -12.08
N LYS A 57 -5.32 -15.98 -10.87
CA LYS A 57 -6.46 -16.16 -9.96
C LYS A 57 -7.02 -14.84 -9.43
N GLU A 58 -6.17 -13.81 -9.36
CA GLU A 58 -6.50 -12.49 -8.80
C GLU A 58 -6.55 -11.43 -9.92
N GLU A 59 -6.84 -11.83 -11.15
CA GLU A 59 -6.90 -10.93 -12.31
C GLU A 59 -8.02 -9.89 -12.18
N ASP A 60 -9.11 -10.20 -11.46
CA ASP A 60 -10.17 -9.24 -11.14
C ASP A 60 -9.74 -8.20 -10.08
N LYS A 61 -8.63 -8.43 -9.38
CA LYS A 61 -8.09 -7.52 -8.37
C LYS A 61 -7.15 -6.52 -9.02
N PHE A 62 -7.68 -5.39 -9.44
CA PHE A 62 -6.88 -4.31 -10.05
C PHE A 62 -6.12 -3.44 -9.04
N PHE A 63 -6.31 -3.67 -7.74
CA PHE A 63 -5.63 -2.95 -6.66
C PHE A 63 -5.08 -3.92 -5.60
N HIS A 64 -4.03 -3.53 -4.89
CA HIS A 64 -3.37 -4.31 -3.85
C HIS A 64 -3.10 -3.45 -2.63
N ILE A 65 -3.45 -3.93 -1.43
CA ILE A 65 -3.31 -3.19 -0.18
C ILE A 65 -2.70 -4.11 0.87
N VAL A 66 -1.69 -3.62 1.59
CA VAL A 66 -0.97 -4.39 2.61
C VAL A 66 -0.92 -3.62 3.92
N ARG A 67 -1.42 -4.22 5.00
CA ARG A 67 -1.44 -3.67 6.36
C ARG A 67 -0.85 -4.69 7.33
N ASP A 68 0.47 -4.60 7.53
CA ASP A 68 1.25 -5.63 8.23
C ASP A 68 1.66 -5.23 9.65
N HIS A 69 1.14 -4.13 10.20
CA HIS A 69 1.53 -3.62 11.50
C HIS A 69 0.32 -2.99 12.21
N PRO A 70 0.21 -3.05 13.56
CA PRO A 70 -0.93 -2.46 14.28
C PRO A 70 -1.12 -0.96 14.04
N GLN A 71 -0.03 -0.25 13.72
CA GLN A 71 -0.07 1.20 13.43
C GLN A 71 -0.41 1.52 11.97
N HIS A 72 -0.63 0.52 11.10
CA HIS A 72 -1.14 0.73 9.75
C HIS A 72 -2.65 1.02 9.77
N ASN A 73 -3.07 1.90 10.69
CA ASN A 73 -4.45 2.22 11.01
C ASN A 73 -5.07 3.20 10.01
N THR A 74 -5.13 2.75 8.76
CA THR A 74 -5.73 3.46 7.64
C THR A 74 -6.13 2.46 6.56
N GLU A 75 -7.08 2.85 5.72
CA GLU A 75 -7.64 1.97 4.70
C GLU A 75 -6.62 1.61 3.61
N ILE A 76 -5.77 2.55 3.22
CA ILE A 76 -4.67 2.34 2.28
C ILE A 76 -3.47 3.10 2.81
N LEU A 77 -2.48 2.41 3.39
CA LEU A 77 -1.26 3.09 3.83
C LEU A 77 -0.48 3.55 2.59
N ALA A 78 -0.12 4.83 2.55
CA ALA A 78 0.43 5.45 1.35
C ALA A 78 1.73 4.80 0.85
N GLY A 79 2.50 4.19 1.75
CA GLY A 79 3.72 3.45 1.46
C GLY A 79 3.55 1.94 1.22
N THR A 80 2.35 1.35 1.26
CA THR A 80 2.19 -0.12 1.11
C THR A 80 0.97 -0.54 0.28
N TRP A 81 0.88 -0.04 -0.95
CA TRP A 81 -0.17 -0.41 -1.90
C TRP A 81 0.36 -0.62 -3.33
N GLY A 82 -0.50 -1.16 -4.20
CA GLY A 82 -0.26 -1.31 -5.62
C GLY A 82 -1.51 -1.17 -6.47
N ALA A 83 -1.33 -0.84 -7.75
CA ALA A 83 -2.40 -0.79 -8.75
C ALA A 83 -1.95 -1.44 -10.05
N ALA A 84 -2.89 -1.98 -10.80
CA ALA A 84 -2.66 -2.58 -12.10
C ALA A 84 -3.36 -1.77 -13.21
N PRO A 85 -2.72 -0.71 -13.76
CA PRO A 85 -3.23 -0.04 -14.94
C PRO A 85 -3.55 -0.99 -16.10
N SER A 86 -2.82 -2.08 -16.29
CA SER A 86 -3.13 -3.12 -17.28
C SER A 86 -4.53 -3.73 -17.12
N ARG A 87 -5.04 -3.79 -15.88
CA ARG A 87 -6.36 -4.35 -15.54
C ARG A 87 -7.48 -3.31 -15.50
N ALA A 88 -7.18 -2.05 -15.17
CA ALA A 88 -8.21 -1.03 -14.92
C ALA A 88 -7.78 0.42 -15.22
N ARG A 89 -7.09 0.67 -16.33
CA ARG A 89 -6.48 1.98 -16.68
C ARG A 89 -7.43 3.16 -16.55
N GLU A 90 -8.58 3.13 -17.21
CA GLU A 90 -9.53 4.26 -17.23
C GLU A 90 -10.06 4.56 -15.82
N LYS A 91 -10.40 3.51 -15.07
CA LYS A 91 -10.86 3.64 -13.69
C LYS A 91 -9.78 4.28 -12.81
N LEU A 92 -8.55 3.78 -12.88
CA LEU A 92 -7.42 4.32 -12.12
C LEU A 92 -7.11 5.76 -12.51
N PHE A 93 -7.15 6.08 -13.81
CA PHE A 93 -7.02 7.45 -14.30
C PHE A 93 -8.04 8.37 -13.60
N ASN A 94 -9.32 8.03 -13.64
CA ASN A 94 -10.39 8.85 -13.07
C ASN A 94 -10.27 9.01 -11.54
N LEU A 95 -9.83 7.98 -10.83
CA LEU A 95 -9.64 8.03 -9.38
C LEU A 95 -8.46 8.93 -8.97
N PHE A 96 -7.37 8.89 -9.73
CA PHE A 96 -6.16 9.67 -9.41
C PHE A 96 -6.19 11.07 -10.02
N TYR A 97 -6.93 11.31 -11.10
CA TYR A 97 -7.02 12.60 -11.80
C TYR A 97 -7.27 13.83 -10.91
N PRO A 98 -8.06 13.76 -9.81
CA PRO A 98 -8.23 14.90 -8.91
C PRO A 98 -6.92 15.45 -8.33
N MET A 99 -5.87 14.62 -8.21
CA MET A 99 -4.55 15.07 -7.76
C MET A 99 -3.85 16.00 -8.76
N LEU A 100 -4.33 16.11 -9.99
CA LEU A 100 -3.80 16.99 -11.03
C LEU A 100 -4.57 18.32 -11.11
N LYS A 101 -5.46 18.58 -10.14
CA LYS A 101 -6.23 19.82 -10.04
C LYS A 101 -5.59 20.74 -8.99
N PRO A 102 -4.97 21.88 -9.37
CA PRO A 102 -4.29 22.77 -8.43
C PRO A 102 -5.14 23.15 -7.20
N ARG A 103 -6.43 23.45 -7.40
CA ARG A 103 -7.39 23.79 -6.32
C ARG A 103 -7.56 22.69 -5.27
N LEU A 104 -7.31 21.44 -5.63
CA LEU A 104 -7.37 20.30 -4.70
C LEU A 104 -5.99 20.03 -4.11
N SER A 105 -4.97 19.91 -4.96
CA SER A 105 -3.65 19.39 -4.59
C SER A 105 -2.82 20.31 -3.71
N ILE A 106 -2.96 21.63 -3.84
CA ILE A 106 -2.26 22.59 -2.97
C ILE A 106 -2.64 22.39 -1.49
N ARG A 107 -3.83 21.83 -1.23
CA ARG A 107 -4.31 21.55 0.13
C ARG A 107 -3.91 20.17 0.66
N LEU A 108 -3.14 19.41 -0.11
CA LEU A 108 -2.69 18.04 0.20
C LEU A 108 -1.21 18.02 0.65
N ASP A 109 -0.76 19.02 1.41
CA ASP A 109 0.58 19.01 2.00
C ASP A 109 0.66 18.08 3.24
N GLY A 110 1.86 17.75 3.69
CA GLY A 110 2.10 16.86 4.84
C GLY A 110 1.56 15.45 4.60
N MET A 111 0.48 15.06 5.31
CA MET A 111 -0.18 13.75 5.15
C MET A 111 -1.19 13.72 3.98
N GLY A 112 -1.09 14.63 3.02
CA GLY A 112 -2.09 14.76 1.97
C GLY A 112 -2.17 13.59 1.00
N ASP A 113 -1.09 12.82 0.83
CA ASP A 113 -1.11 11.55 0.09
C ASP A 113 -1.97 10.50 0.81
N GLN A 114 -1.83 10.40 2.13
CA GLN A 114 -2.65 9.53 2.96
C GLN A 114 -4.13 9.94 2.90
N TYR A 115 -4.42 11.24 3.04
CA TYR A 115 -5.79 11.73 2.94
C TYR A 115 -6.40 11.58 1.55
N PHE A 116 -5.60 11.74 0.50
CA PHE A 116 -6.03 11.51 -0.87
C PHE A 116 -6.47 10.07 -1.07
N LEU A 117 -5.67 9.09 -0.62
CA LEU A 117 -6.02 7.68 -0.74
C LEU A 117 -7.31 7.34 0.02
N THR A 118 -7.44 7.77 1.28
CA THR A 118 -8.65 7.52 2.08
C THR A 118 -9.90 8.16 1.47
N ARG A 119 -9.83 9.40 0.98
CA ARG A 119 -11.02 10.14 0.52
C ARG A 119 -11.38 9.88 -0.93
N ASN A 120 -10.39 9.73 -1.80
CA ASN A 120 -10.58 9.68 -3.25
C ASN A 120 -10.43 8.28 -3.84
N VAL A 121 -9.65 7.38 -3.22
CA VAL A 121 -9.32 6.07 -3.82
C VAL A 121 -10.05 4.94 -3.12
N TRP A 122 -9.91 4.82 -1.79
CA TRP A 122 -10.46 3.71 -1.00
C TRP A 122 -11.93 3.39 -1.27
N PRO A 123 -12.87 4.37 -1.30
CA PRO A 123 -14.29 4.09 -1.49
C PRO A 123 -14.60 3.32 -2.80
N HIS A 124 -13.73 3.47 -3.80
CA HIS A 124 -13.93 2.94 -5.16
C HIS A 124 -13.09 1.70 -5.48
N VAL A 125 -12.07 1.39 -4.67
CA VAL A 125 -11.19 0.24 -4.88
C VAL A 125 -11.44 -0.90 -3.90
N ARG A 126 -12.09 -0.65 -2.74
CA ARG A 126 -12.27 -1.67 -1.68
C ARG A 126 -12.80 -3.03 -2.15
N SER A 127 -13.69 -3.04 -3.15
CA SER A 127 -14.29 -4.28 -3.67
C SER A 127 -13.46 -4.96 -4.77
N GLY A 128 -12.52 -4.24 -5.37
CA GLY A 128 -11.63 -4.75 -6.42
C GLY A 128 -10.17 -4.79 -5.99
N ALA A 129 -9.92 -4.78 -4.68
CA ALA A 129 -8.59 -4.85 -4.11
C ALA A 129 -8.33 -6.25 -3.54
N LEU A 130 -7.12 -6.77 -3.75
CA LEU A 130 -6.58 -7.85 -2.92
C LEU A 130 -5.94 -7.21 -1.69
N VAL A 131 -6.41 -7.59 -0.51
CA VAL A 131 -6.06 -6.90 0.74
C VAL A 131 -5.51 -7.91 1.73
N PHE A 132 -4.29 -7.67 2.20
CA PHE A 132 -3.66 -8.47 3.27
C PHE A 132 -3.56 -7.63 4.54
N ASP A 133 -4.03 -8.17 5.65
CA ASP A 133 -4.12 -7.43 6.90
C ASP A 133 -3.88 -8.33 8.14
N SER A 134 -2.82 -8.03 8.89
CA SER A 134 -2.45 -8.79 10.09
C SER A 134 -3.22 -8.38 11.34
N TYR A 135 -3.81 -7.18 11.39
CA TYR A 135 -4.31 -6.59 12.65
C TYR A 135 -5.71 -5.98 12.56
N LEU A 136 -6.05 -5.36 11.44
CA LEU A 136 -7.24 -4.53 11.27
C LEU A 136 -8.22 -5.14 10.27
N CYS A 137 -8.10 -6.45 10.00
CA CYS A 137 -8.94 -7.19 9.06
C CYS A 137 -10.45 -7.05 9.37
N GLN A 138 -10.84 -6.97 10.65
CA GLN A 138 -12.24 -6.79 11.04
C GLN A 138 -12.74 -5.36 10.82
N LEU A 139 -11.83 -4.37 10.82
CA LEU A 139 -12.16 -2.97 10.65
C LEU A 139 -12.21 -2.58 9.16
N TYR A 140 -11.22 -3.00 8.38
CA TYR A 140 -11.06 -2.59 6.99
C TYR A 140 -11.26 -3.71 5.97
N GLY A 141 -11.56 -4.93 6.42
CA GLY A 141 -11.50 -6.14 5.59
C GLY A 141 -10.07 -6.60 5.35
N GLY A 142 -9.89 -7.68 4.60
CA GLY A 142 -8.58 -8.22 4.24
C GLY A 142 -8.39 -9.64 4.74
N GLN A 143 -7.58 -10.38 3.99
CA GLN A 143 -7.24 -11.75 4.31
C GLN A 143 -5.98 -11.81 5.18
N PRO A 144 -5.79 -12.93 5.91
CA PRO A 144 -4.57 -13.17 6.67
C PRO A 144 -3.32 -13.14 5.79
N PHE A 145 -2.19 -12.82 6.40
CA PHE A 145 -0.92 -12.93 5.70
C PHE A 145 -0.61 -14.39 5.30
N PRO A 146 -0.03 -14.62 4.11
CA PRO A 146 0.28 -15.98 3.64
C PRO A 146 1.41 -16.67 4.39
N SER A 147 2.21 -15.91 5.15
CA SER A 147 3.38 -16.41 5.87
C SER A 147 3.40 -15.96 7.32
N GLN A 148 4.01 -16.78 8.17
CA GLN A 148 4.34 -16.40 9.54
C GLN A 148 5.39 -15.29 9.54
N ARG A 149 5.28 -14.34 10.47
CA ARG A 149 6.25 -13.28 10.62
C ARG A 149 7.58 -13.85 11.14
N PRO A 150 8.72 -13.61 10.46
CA PRO A 150 10.01 -14.16 10.89
C PRO A 150 10.47 -13.60 12.25
N ASN A 151 10.27 -12.31 12.47
CA ASN A 151 10.54 -11.65 13.74
C ASN A 151 9.70 -10.36 13.88
N PRO A 152 9.54 -9.82 15.09
CA PRO A 152 8.69 -8.66 15.34
C PRO A 152 9.02 -7.35 14.61
N SER A 153 10.20 -7.20 14.02
CA SER A 153 10.58 -6.03 13.20
C SER A 153 10.42 -6.27 11.71
N CYS A 154 10.05 -7.49 11.30
CA CYS A 154 9.93 -7.89 9.90
C CYS A 154 8.49 -7.76 9.42
N PHE A 155 8.08 -6.55 9.06
CA PHE A 155 6.75 -6.24 8.54
C PHE A 155 6.82 -5.42 7.24
N VAL A 156 5.89 -5.59 6.33
CA VAL A 156 5.81 -4.79 5.09
C VAL A 156 5.63 -3.33 5.48
N GLY A 157 6.53 -2.44 5.05
CA GLY A 157 6.55 -1.02 5.45
C GLY A 157 7.39 -0.72 6.71
N CYS A 158 8.20 -1.66 7.16
CA CYS A 158 9.18 -1.45 8.23
C CYS A 158 10.25 -0.43 7.86
N TYR A 159 10.71 0.36 8.84
CA TYR A 159 11.85 1.26 8.67
C TYR A 159 13.20 0.50 8.82
N ARG A 160 14.26 0.97 8.16
CA ARG A 160 15.62 0.40 8.32
C ARG A 160 16.20 0.67 9.73
N PRO A 161 16.76 -0.32 10.46
CA PRO A 161 16.96 -1.71 10.06
C PRO A 161 15.67 -2.54 10.18
N CYS A 162 15.35 -3.29 9.13
CA CYS A 162 14.19 -4.16 9.10
C CYS A 162 14.61 -5.63 9.01
N CYS A 163 13.85 -6.52 9.66
CA CYS A 163 14.11 -7.96 9.73
C CYS A 163 15.46 -8.36 10.33
N ASN A 164 16.20 -7.43 10.95
CA ASN A 164 17.40 -7.75 11.71
C ASN A 164 16.97 -8.40 13.03
N GLY A 165 17.07 -9.72 13.12
CA GLY A 165 16.63 -10.52 14.28
C GLY A 165 17.41 -10.29 15.58
N SER A 166 18.00 -9.12 15.79
CA SER A 166 18.62 -8.73 17.06
C SER A 166 17.54 -8.31 18.06
N ASN A 167 17.70 -8.74 19.31
CA ASN A 167 16.98 -8.28 20.49
C ASN A 167 17.28 -6.80 20.82
N ASP A 168 17.48 -5.95 19.80
CA ASP A 168 17.68 -4.52 20.02
C ASP A 168 16.34 -3.94 20.50
N GLU A 169 16.30 -3.69 21.81
CA GLU A 169 15.19 -3.15 22.59
C GLU A 169 14.57 -1.84 22.06
N ILE A 170 15.02 -1.28 20.93
CA ILE A 170 14.77 0.13 20.62
C ILE A 170 14.53 0.38 19.13
N SER A 171 13.56 -0.33 18.55
CA SER A 171 12.73 0.27 17.51
C SER A 171 11.38 0.59 18.14
N LEU A 172 10.95 1.85 18.09
CA LEU A 172 9.60 2.29 18.49
C LEU A 172 8.49 1.52 17.73
N TYR A 173 8.87 0.81 16.66
CA TYR A 173 7.98 0.14 15.71
C TYR A 173 8.10 -1.39 15.78
N THR A 174 8.80 -1.95 16.76
CA THR A 174 8.80 -3.41 16.97
C THR A 174 7.42 -3.85 17.43
N ILE A 175 6.87 -4.89 16.79
CA ILE A 175 5.57 -5.45 17.14
C ILE A 175 5.65 -6.14 18.51
N LYS A 176 4.84 -5.67 19.46
CA LYS A 176 4.77 -6.26 20.82
C LYS A 176 3.47 -7.01 21.09
N ILE A 177 2.51 -6.90 20.17
CA ILE A 177 1.19 -7.49 20.31
C ILE A 177 1.01 -8.59 19.27
N PRO A 178 0.42 -9.73 19.64
CA PRO A 178 0.11 -10.78 18.68
C PRO A 178 -1.01 -10.34 17.72
N CYS A 179 -1.06 -10.93 16.53
CA CYS A 179 -2.18 -10.80 15.63
C CYS A 179 -3.50 -11.19 16.32
N PRO A 180 -4.60 -10.43 16.13
CA PRO A 180 -5.91 -10.86 16.54
C PRO A 180 -6.25 -12.22 15.92
N VAL A 181 -6.89 -13.10 16.69
CA VAL A 181 -7.25 -14.46 16.21
C VAL A 181 -8.06 -14.40 14.92
N ALA A 182 -8.95 -13.41 14.79
CA ALA A 182 -9.77 -13.20 13.60
C ALA A 182 -8.98 -12.82 12.32
N CYS A 183 -7.75 -12.34 12.46
CA CYS A 183 -6.89 -11.95 11.34
C CYS A 183 -5.79 -12.99 11.03
N ARG A 184 -5.77 -14.12 11.75
CA ARG A 184 -4.85 -15.23 11.48
C ARG A 184 -5.43 -16.16 10.42
N SER A 185 -4.54 -16.88 9.74
CA SER A 185 -4.96 -17.93 8.82
C SER A 185 -5.74 -19.01 9.58
N THR A 186 -6.84 -19.50 9.01
CA THR A 186 -7.61 -20.61 9.58
C THR A 186 -6.80 -21.90 9.63
N ASP A 187 -5.82 -22.04 8.73
CA ASP A 187 -4.93 -23.20 8.66
C ASP A 187 -3.76 -23.09 9.65
N HIS A 188 -3.50 -21.88 10.18
CA HIS A 188 -2.36 -21.57 11.03
C HIS A 188 -2.72 -20.60 12.16
N LEU A 189 -3.68 -20.98 13.01
CA LEU A 189 -4.09 -20.19 14.16
C LEU A 189 -2.97 -20.05 15.23
N ASP A 190 -1.98 -20.93 15.17
CA ASP A 190 -0.77 -20.94 16.01
C ASP A 190 0.23 -19.83 15.66
N TRP A 191 0.11 -19.21 14.48
CA TRP A 191 0.90 -18.03 14.10
C TRP A 191 0.44 -16.81 14.88
N THR A 192 0.93 -16.69 16.11
CA THR A 192 0.64 -15.55 16.99
C THR A 192 1.20 -14.24 16.44
N TYR A 193 2.29 -14.31 15.67
CA TYR A 193 2.79 -13.24 14.81
C TYR A 193 2.62 -13.67 13.36
N CYS A 194 1.44 -13.33 12.84
CA CYS A 194 1.24 -13.06 11.44
C CYS A 194 1.63 -11.58 11.17
#